data_AF-A0A494G8U7-F1
#
_entry.id   AF-A0A494G8U7-F1
#
_cell.length_a   1.000
_cell.length_b   1.000
_cell.length_c   1.000
_cell.angle_alpha   90.00
_cell.angle_beta   90.00
_cell.angle_gamma   90.00
#
_symmetry.space_group_name_H-M   'P 1'
#
loop_
_entity.id
_entity.type
_entity.pdbx_description
1 polymer ?
#
loop_
_entity_poly.entity_id
_entity_poly.type
_entity_poly.pdbx_seq_one_letter_code
_entity_poly.pdbx_strand_id
1 'polypeptide(L)'
;MAQGNEGEDNRNAVDSSHSLVVETTNTQRQRLAAGTLTCPPEPELPALPFDLLPEILCRLPVKLLIQLRCVCKFFNSLISDPNFAKKHLRMSTKRHHLMLTNSCDYDYYYDREIVMCDSPIPSLFSTSTVVTQTQLYIPNTLTNGHHCIDLMMCSCDGIFCEKESYQKLRLPDFDNENNSWDLGVVRDCLCVFASSDEYWDLWIMKEYGNQESWTKLYTIPNLQDQDLEADAALYISEDDQLLVQCHQDWAECDDMKLVVYDSKAATLNFPVFRNNYKHTHAEVYIESLISP
;
A
#
# COMPACT_ATOMS: atom_id res chain seq x y z
N MET A 1 -17.06 -63.91 -48.23
CA MET A 1 -18.30 -63.14 -48.48
C MET A 1 -17.89 -61.76 -48.93
N ALA A 2 -18.61 -61.26 -49.94
CA ALA A 2 -18.38 -60.09 -50.83
C ALA A 2 -17.75 -58.83 -50.19
N GLN A 3 -16.83 -58.07 -50.81
CA GLN A 3 -16.78 -57.39 -52.13
C GLN A 3 -17.76 -56.21 -52.33
N GLY A 4 -17.19 -55.07 -52.76
CA GLY A 4 -17.84 -53.87 -53.35
C GLY A 4 -17.28 -52.55 -52.78
N ASN A 5 -16.20 -51.97 -53.34
CA ASN A 5 -16.13 -50.93 -54.42
C ASN A 5 -16.63 -49.54 -53.97
N GLU A 6 -16.09 -48.37 -54.34
CA GLU A 6 -14.99 -47.83 -55.18
C GLU A 6 -14.98 -46.29 -54.85
N GLY A 7 -13.85 -45.60 -54.74
CA GLY A 7 -13.22 -44.80 -55.80
C GLY A 7 -12.63 -43.52 -55.16
N GLU A 8 -11.33 -43.25 -55.33
CA GLU A 8 -10.78 -42.15 -56.16
C GLU A 8 -11.09 -40.72 -55.59
N ASP A 9 -10.19 -39.75 -55.46
CA ASP A 9 -8.83 -39.55 -55.93
C ASP A 9 -8.24 -38.28 -55.26
N ASN A 10 -6.92 -38.21 -55.16
CA ASN A 10 -6.06 -37.01 -55.30
C ASN A 10 -6.17 -35.74 -54.41
N ARG A 11 -4.99 -35.44 -53.82
CA ARG A 11 -4.23 -34.15 -53.82
C ARG A 11 -4.29 -33.18 -52.63
N ASN A 12 -3.08 -32.99 -52.11
CA ASN A 12 -2.44 -31.76 -51.61
C ASN A 12 -2.49 -31.45 -50.11
N ALA A 13 -1.34 -31.74 -49.50
CA ALA A 13 -0.80 -31.15 -48.29
C ALA A 13 -0.35 -29.69 -48.51
N VAL A 14 0.24 -29.12 -47.44
CA VAL A 14 0.91 -27.80 -47.26
C VAL A 14 0.00 -26.84 -46.48
N ASP A 15 0.09 -26.85 -45.15
CA ASP A 15 1.05 -26.10 -44.30
C ASP A 15 0.82 -24.58 -44.36
N SER A 16 0.26 -24.04 -43.28
CA SER A 16 -0.09 -22.63 -43.11
C SER A 16 0.74 -22.07 -41.95
N SER A 17 1.92 -21.57 -42.29
CA SER A 17 2.74 -20.71 -41.44
C SER A 17 2.89 -19.35 -42.14
N HIS A 18 2.06 -18.37 -41.81
CA HIS A 18 2.19 -17.00 -42.33
C HIS A 18 2.70 -16.05 -41.24
N SER A 19 3.98 -15.71 -41.36
CA SER A 19 4.61 -14.55 -40.72
C SER A 19 4.14 -13.26 -41.40
N LEU A 20 3.67 -12.28 -40.62
CA LEU A 20 3.37 -10.94 -41.11
C LEU A 20 4.57 -10.01 -40.86
N VAL A 21 5.24 -9.64 -41.96
CA VAL A 21 6.28 -8.61 -42.05
C VAL A 21 5.57 -7.25 -42.15
N VAL A 22 5.92 -6.30 -41.27
CA VAL A 22 5.43 -4.92 -41.33
C VAL A 22 6.31 -4.13 -42.30
N GLU A 23 5.76 -3.80 -43.48
CA GLU A 23 6.40 -2.96 -44.49
C GLU A 23 6.43 -1.49 -44.05
N THR A 24 7.60 -0.86 -44.22
CA THR A 24 7.85 0.56 -44.00
C THR A 24 7.56 1.33 -45.29
N THR A 25 6.48 2.11 -45.33
CA THR A 25 6.18 2.97 -46.49
C THR A 25 6.86 4.32 -46.36
N ASN A 26 7.91 4.52 -47.17
CA ASN A 26 8.47 5.81 -47.52
C ASN A 26 7.45 6.60 -48.35
N THR A 27 7.10 7.83 -47.95
CA THR A 27 6.33 8.74 -48.81
C THR A 27 7.10 10.04 -49.07
N GLN A 28 7.38 10.26 -50.35
CA GLN A 28 8.05 11.39 -50.97
C GLN A 28 7.38 12.73 -50.65
N ARG A 29 8.20 13.74 -50.31
CA ARG A 29 7.77 15.16 -50.24
C ARG A 29 7.48 15.69 -51.65
N GLN A 30 6.20 15.97 -51.95
CA GLN A 30 5.83 16.89 -53.02
C GLN A 30 5.70 18.32 -52.47
N ARG A 31 6.44 19.25 -53.08
CA ARG A 31 6.30 20.70 -52.85
C ARG A 31 5.14 21.23 -53.70
N LEU A 32 4.15 21.85 -53.06
CA LEU A 32 3.16 22.71 -53.70
C LEU A 32 3.13 24.07 -52.98
N ALA A 33 3.04 25.13 -53.79
CA ALA A 33 3.29 26.51 -53.41
C ALA A 33 2.11 27.19 -52.70
N ALA A 34 2.45 28.30 -52.04
CA ALA A 34 1.68 29.17 -51.16
C ALA A 34 0.18 29.36 -51.44
N GLY A 35 -0.62 29.03 -50.43
CA GLY A 35 -1.94 29.62 -50.16
C GLY A 35 -2.03 29.92 -48.66
N THR A 36 -1.96 31.20 -48.29
CA THR A 36 -2.06 31.65 -46.90
C THR A 36 -3.51 31.53 -46.44
N LEU A 37 -3.84 30.44 -45.75
CA LEU A 37 -5.00 30.38 -44.87
C LEU A 37 -4.47 30.44 -43.45
N THR A 38 -4.44 31.64 -42.88
CA THR A 38 -4.17 31.83 -41.45
C THR A 38 -5.30 31.16 -40.66
N CYS A 39 -4.97 30.05 -39.99
CA CYS A 39 -5.79 29.52 -38.91
C CYS A 39 -5.92 30.61 -37.83
N PRO A 40 -7.11 30.85 -37.24
CA PRO A 40 -7.19 31.69 -36.04
C PRO A 40 -6.23 31.12 -34.99
N PRO A 41 -5.51 31.95 -34.22
CA PRO A 41 -4.72 31.43 -33.11
C PRO A 41 -5.68 30.69 -32.18
N GLU A 42 -5.45 29.39 -32.05
CA GLU A 42 -6.08 28.56 -31.03
C GLU A 42 -5.85 29.27 -29.68
N PRO A 43 -6.87 29.41 -28.82
CA PRO A 43 -6.67 30.07 -27.53
C PRO A 43 -5.54 29.32 -26.82
N GLU A 44 -4.41 29.98 -26.62
CA GLU A 44 -3.27 29.42 -25.91
C GLU A 44 -3.76 29.09 -24.50
N LEU A 45 -4.13 27.82 -24.29
CA LEU A 45 -4.33 27.28 -22.96
C LEU A 45 -3.07 27.62 -22.18
N PRO A 46 -3.17 28.18 -20.97
CA PRO A 46 -1.99 28.56 -20.20
C PRO A 46 -1.05 27.35 -20.11
N ALA A 47 0.04 27.40 -20.87
CA ALA A 47 0.97 26.30 -20.98
C ALA A 47 1.69 26.20 -19.64
N LEU A 48 1.45 25.10 -18.92
CA LEU A 48 2.13 24.86 -17.67
C LEU A 48 3.65 24.81 -17.93
N PRO A 49 4.46 25.62 -17.22
CA PRO A 49 5.91 25.63 -17.39
C PRO A 49 6.52 24.24 -17.16
N PHE A 50 7.46 23.84 -18.02
CA PHE A 50 8.14 22.53 -17.91
C PHE A 50 8.82 22.32 -16.55
N ASP A 51 9.30 23.38 -15.92
CA ASP A 51 9.99 23.32 -14.63
C ASP A 51 9.04 22.97 -13.46
N LEU A 52 7.74 23.19 -13.62
CA LEU A 52 6.73 22.86 -12.60
C LEU A 52 6.19 21.43 -12.75
N LEU A 53 6.36 20.80 -13.93
CA LEU A 53 5.90 19.43 -14.16
C LEU A 53 6.50 18.44 -13.16
N PRO A 54 7.83 18.42 -12.90
CA PRO A 54 8.39 17.54 -11.88
C PRO A 54 7.78 17.76 -10.50
N GLU A 55 7.44 18.99 -10.13
CA GLU A 55 6.85 19.31 -8.82
C GLU A 55 5.42 18.80 -8.67
N ILE A 56 4.64 18.84 -9.75
CA ILE A 56 3.28 18.32 -9.78
C ILE A 56 3.31 16.79 -9.82
N LEU A 57 4.14 16.20 -10.68
CA LEU A 57 4.24 14.75 -10.82
C LEU A 57 4.78 14.09 -9.56
N CYS A 58 5.76 14.70 -8.85
CA CYS A 58 6.23 14.19 -7.56
C CYS A 58 5.11 14.11 -6.50
N ARG A 59 3.95 14.73 -6.73
CA ARG A 59 2.77 14.70 -5.87
C ARG A 59 1.69 13.73 -6.36
N LEU A 60 1.95 12.91 -7.37
CA LEU A 60 1.01 11.89 -7.83
C LEU A 60 1.31 10.52 -7.21
N PRO A 61 0.29 9.67 -7.00
CA PRO A 61 0.46 8.26 -6.65
C PRO A 61 1.33 7.52 -7.66
N VAL A 62 2.05 6.50 -7.20
CA VAL A 62 2.99 5.72 -8.03
C VAL A 62 2.28 5.07 -9.21
N LYS A 63 1.07 4.55 -8.99
CA LYS A 63 0.25 3.92 -10.05
C LYS A 63 0.01 4.86 -11.23
N LEU A 64 -0.32 6.12 -10.97
CA LEU A 64 -0.52 7.13 -12.02
C LEU A 64 0.79 7.49 -12.71
N LEU A 65 1.90 7.57 -11.96
CA LEU A 65 3.21 7.84 -12.54
C LEU A 65 3.65 6.73 -13.49
N ILE A 66 3.45 5.46 -13.12
CA ILE A 66 3.74 4.32 -14.00
C ILE A 66 2.90 4.39 -15.28
N GLN A 67 1.61 4.75 -15.19
CA GLN A 67 0.77 4.95 -16.38
C GLN A 67 1.24 6.11 -17.26
N LEU A 68 1.71 7.22 -16.65
CA LEU A 68 2.23 8.38 -17.38
C LEU A 68 3.50 8.07 -18.17
N ARG A 69 4.32 7.09 -17.74
CA ARG A 69 5.48 6.63 -18.52
C ARG A 69 5.08 6.14 -19.91
N CYS A 70 3.87 5.61 -20.06
CA CYS A 70 3.36 5.11 -21.34
C CYS A 70 2.82 6.21 -22.26
N VAL A 71 2.63 7.45 -21.77
CA VAL A 71 2.00 8.53 -22.54
C VAL A 71 2.97 9.16 -23.53
N CYS A 72 4.18 9.54 -23.08
CA CYS A 72 5.19 10.13 -23.96
C CYS A 72 6.62 9.93 -23.46
N LYS A 73 7.60 10.16 -24.35
CA LYS A 73 9.04 10.02 -24.06
C LYS A 73 9.50 10.94 -22.93
N PHE A 74 8.93 12.14 -22.83
CA PHE A 74 9.28 13.10 -21.78
C PHE A 74 8.92 12.55 -20.40
N PHE A 75 7.67 12.11 -20.18
CA PHE A 75 7.26 11.52 -18.91
C PHE A 75 8.03 10.24 -18.59
N ASN A 76 8.26 9.36 -19.57
CA ASN A 76 9.09 8.17 -19.34
C ASN A 76 10.50 8.52 -18.87
N SER A 77 11.16 9.50 -19.52
CA SER A 77 12.49 9.95 -19.15
C SER A 77 12.53 10.61 -17.78
N LEU A 78 11.55 11.48 -17.48
CA LEU A 78 11.49 12.20 -16.20
C LEU A 78 11.22 11.25 -15.04
N ILE A 79 10.28 10.32 -15.18
CA ILE A 79 9.89 9.40 -14.11
C ILE A 79 10.97 8.33 -13.89
N SER A 80 11.75 8.00 -14.92
CA SER A 80 12.88 7.07 -14.80
C SER A 80 14.16 7.72 -14.24
N ASP A 81 14.20 9.05 -14.05
CA ASP A 81 15.34 9.75 -13.45
C ASP A 81 15.45 9.41 -11.95
N PRO A 82 16.59 8.88 -11.47
CA PRO A 82 16.81 8.62 -10.05
C PRO A 82 16.61 9.85 -9.15
N ASN A 83 16.89 11.07 -9.63
CA ASN A 83 16.67 12.28 -8.85
C ASN A 83 15.19 12.57 -8.68
N PHE A 84 14.38 12.33 -9.72
CA PHE A 84 12.93 12.41 -9.63
C PHE A 84 12.39 11.38 -8.64
N ALA A 85 12.87 10.12 -8.70
CA ALA A 85 12.47 9.07 -7.78
C ALA A 85 12.82 9.43 -6.31
N LYS A 86 14.01 9.99 -6.03
CA LYS A 86 14.38 10.49 -4.70
C LYS A 86 13.50 11.65 -4.24
N LYS A 87 13.20 12.59 -5.15
CA LYS A 87 12.31 13.73 -4.86
C LYS A 87 10.88 13.25 -4.57
N HIS A 88 10.38 12.29 -5.34
CA HIS A 88 9.09 11.64 -5.12
C HIS A 88 9.05 10.94 -3.76
N LEU A 89 10.05 10.09 -3.43
CA LEU A 89 10.15 9.43 -2.12
C LEU A 89 10.12 10.45 -0.96
N ARG A 90 10.92 11.52 -1.04
CA ARG A 90 10.92 12.58 -0.02
C ARG A 90 9.55 13.26 0.15
N MET A 91 8.73 13.31 -0.90
CA MET A 91 7.36 13.81 -0.82
C MET A 91 6.39 12.76 -0.31
N SER A 92 6.59 11.49 -0.66
CA SER A 92 5.76 10.36 -0.23
C SER A 92 5.91 10.03 1.25
N THR A 93 7.07 10.27 1.87
CA THR A 93 7.25 10.15 3.34
C THR A 93 6.31 11.05 4.16
N LYS A 94 5.60 11.98 3.51
CA LYS A 94 4.53 12.79 4.12
C LYS A 94 3.12 12.23 3.87
N ARG A 95 3.02 11.11 3.17
CA ARG A 95 1.79 10.52 2.65
C ARG A 95 1.78 9.05 3.00
N HIS A 96 1.64 8.81 4.29
CA HIS A 96 1.40 7.49 4.81
C HIS A 96 0.02 7.02 4.37
N HIS A 97 -0.02 5.80 3.85
CA HIS A 97 -1.23 5.11 3.49
C HIS A 97 -1.39 3.93 4.45
N LEU A 98 -2.64 3.62 4.75
CA LEU A 98 -3.00 2.46 5.52
C LEU A 98 -3.43 1.36 4.54
N MET A 99 -2.75 0.23 4.58
CA MET A 99 -3.14 -1.00 3.93
C MET A 99 -3.97 -1.83 4.91
N LEU A 100 -5.16 -2.24 4.48
CA LEU A 100 -6.07 -3.07 5.24
C LEU A 100 -6.26 -4.40 4.53
N THR A 101 -6.01 -5.49 5.26
CA THR A 101 -6.33 -6.84 4.82
C THR A 101 -7.67 -7.23 5.39
N ASN A 102 -8.58 -7.61 4.52
CA ASN A 102 -9.96 -7.93 4.88
C ASN A 102 -10.26 -9.38 4.54
N SER A 103 -11.06 -10.03 5.40
CA SER A 103 -11.65 -11.34 5.15
C SER A 103 -13.14 -11.16 4.84
N CYS A 104 -13.60 -11.66 3.69
CA CYS A 104 -15.02 -11.73 3.39
C CYS A 104 -15.61 -13.03 3.97
N ASP A 105 -16.42 -12.92 5.04
CA ASP A 105 -17.19 -14.04 5.59
C ASP A 105 -18.40 -14.34 4.68
N TYR A 106 -18.38 -15.47 3.99
CA TYR A 106 -19.59 -16.21 3.65
C TYR A 106 -19.30 -17.71 3.78
N ASP A 107 -19.66 -18.25 4.94
CA ASP A 107 -19.61 -19.65 5.37
C ASP A 107 -18.24 -20.26 5.72
N TYR A 108 -18.21 -20.93 6.88
CA TYR A 108 -17.11 -21.65 7.54
C TYR A 108 -16.41 -22.75 6.70
N TYR A 109 -16.75 -22.90 5.41
CA TYR A 109 -16.37 -24.04 4.58
C TYR A 109 -15.65 -23.71 3.27
N TYR A 110 -15.42 -22.45 2.91
CA TYR A 110 -14.67 -22.10 1.71
C TYR A 110 -13.68 -20.95 1.91
N ASP A 111 -12.66 -20.98 1.04
CA ASP A 111 -11.54 -20.05 0.87
C ASP A 111 -11.89 -18.60 1.26
N ARG A 112 -11.18 -18.03 2.24
CA ARG A 112 -11.36 -16.62 2.61
C ARG A 112 -10.85 -15.77 1.46
N GLU A 113 -11.73 -15.07 0.77
CA GLU A 113 -11.31 -14.07 -0.21
C GLU A 113 -10.64 -12.92 0.56
N ILE A 114 -9.33 -12.79 0.34
CA ILE A 114 -8.53 -11.71 0.92
C ILE A 114 -8.70 -10.49 0.03
N VAL A 115 -9.24 -9.42 0.61
CA VAL A 115 -9.34 -8.12 -0.06
C VAL A 115 -8.36 -7.15 0.58
N MET A 116 -7.40 -6.65 -0.20
CA MET A 116 -6.53 -5.55 0.24
C MET A 116 -7.14 -4.21 -0.15
N CYS A 117 -7.08 -3.24 0.76
CA CYS A 117 -7.59 -1.89 0.56
C CYS A 117 -6.56 -0.86 0.99
N ASP A 118 -6.36 0.19 0.20
CA ASP A 118 -5.61 1.38 0.59
C ASP A 118 -6.54 2.50 1.08
N SER A 119 -6.09 3.24 2.08
CA SER A 119 -6.74 4.47 2.53
C SER A 119 -5.72 5.51 2.99
N PRO A 120 -5.89 6.81 2.64
CA PRO A 120 -5.00 7.85 3.14
C PRO A 120 -5.14 8.03 4.65
N ILE A 121 -4.04 7.96 5.39
CA ILE A 121 -4.06 8.06 6.86
C ILE A 121 -4.73 9.34 7.39
N PRO A 122 -4.55 10.54 6.80
CA PRO A 122 -5.20 11.75 7.30
C PRO A 122 -6.74 11.65 7.37
N SER A 123 -7.36 10.79 6.58
CA SER A 123 -8.82 10.58 6.62
C SER A 123 -9.30 9.84 7.87
N LEU A 124 -8.43 9.06 8.53
CA LEU A 124 -8.75 8.30 9.74
C LEU A 124 -8.90 9.21 10.97
N PHE A 125 -8.21 10.35 10.97
CA PHE A 125 -8.21 11.31 12.08
C PHE A 125 -9.37 12.30 12.01
N SER A 126 -10.12 12.31 10.92
CA SER A 126 -11.25 13.22 10.72
C SER A 126 -12.55 12.59 11.23
N THR A 127 -13.08 13.14 12.33
CA THR A 127 -14.28 12.63 13.04
C THR A 127 -15.58 12.74 12.25
N SER A 128 -15.61 13.50 11.14
CA SER A 128 -16.82 13.78 10.36
C SER A 128 -16.83 13.14 8.97
N THR A 129 -15.81 12.34 8.62
CA THR A 129 -15.67 11.79 7.27
C THR A 129 -15.65 10.27 7.28
N VAL A 130 -16.49 9.68 6.45
CA VAL A 130 -16.41 8.25 6.14
C VAL A 130 -15.12 7.99 5.37
N VAL A 131 -14.30 7.07 5.86
CA VAL A 131 -13.01 6.70 5.26
C VAL A 131 -13.28 5.97 3.95
N THR A 132 -12.76 6.52 2.86
CA THR A 132 -12.82 5.89 1.54
C THR A 132 -11.65 4.95 1.35
N GLN A 133 -11.97 3.70 1.03
CA GLN A 133 -10.99 2.67 0.69
C GLN A 133 -10.95 2.47 -0.82
N THR A 134 -9.75 2.28 -1.35
CA THR A 134 -9.52 1.86 -2.74
C THR A 134 -9.05 0.41 -2.71
N GLN A 135 -9.71 -0.47 -3.46
CA GLN A 135 -9.33 -1.88 -3.50
C GLN A 135 -8.03 -2.05 -4.29
N LEU A 136 -7.06 -2.75 -3.70
CA LEU A 136 -5.82 -3.15 -4.33
C LEU A 136 -6.00 -4.53 -4.98
N TYR A 137 -5.46 -4.68 -6.19
CA TYR A 137 -5.47 -5.97 -6.89
C TYR A 137 -4.28 -6.80 -6.42
N ILE A 138 -4.57 -7.92 -5.75
CA ILE A 138 -3.56 -8.88 -5.32
C ILE A 138 -3.17 -9.73 -6.54
N PRO A 139 -1.87 -9.82 -6.90
CA PRO A 139 -1.44 -10.80 -7.88
C PRO A 139 -1.83 -12.21 -7.45
N ASN A 140 -2.52 -12.97 -8.32
CA ASN A 140 -2.98 -14.35 -8.06
C ASN A 140 -1.86 -15.32 -7.62
N THR A 141 -0.59 -14.93 -7.74
CA THR A 141 0.56 -15.72 -7.27
C THR A 141 0.71 -15.74 -5.74
N LEU A 142 0.07 -14.80 -5.02
CA LEU A 142 0.13 -14.69 -3.56
C LEU A 142 -1.05 -15.38 -2.86
N THR A 143 -2.14 -15.68 -3.58
CA THR A 143 -3.40 -16.17 -3.00
C THR A 143 -3.50 -17.70 -2.90
N ASN A 144 -2.42 -18.43 -3.20
CA ASN A 144 -2.44 -19.90 -3.12
C ASN A 144 -2.23 -20.36 -1.67
N GLY A 145 -3.31 -20.37 -0.88
CA GLY A 145 -3.40 -21.02 0.42
C GLY A 145 -3.46 -20.08 1.63
N HIS A 146 -3.95 -20.62 2.75
CA HIS A 146 -4.16 -19.98 4.06
C HIS A 146 -2.88 -19.37 4.72
N HIS A 147 -1.74 -19.38 4.04
CA HIS A 147 -0.45 -18.86 4.53
C HIS A 147 -0.11 -17.45 4.02
N CYS A 148 -1.03 -16.79 3.29
CA CYS A 148 -0.78 -15.44 2.78
C CYS A 148 -0.71 -14.36 3.89
N ILE A 149 -1.30 -14.61 5.06
CA ILE A 149 -1.40 -13.63 6.16
C ILE A 149 -0.05 -13.50 6.90
N ASP A 150 0.66 -14.61 7.17
CA ASP A 150 1.96 -14.59 7.86
C ASP A 150 3.10 -14.01 7.00
N LEU A 151 3.02 -14.13 5.66
CA LEU A 151 4.09 -13.70 4.75
C LEU A 151 4.14 -12.20 4.51
N MET A 152 3.07 -11.44 4.79
CA MET A 152 3.09 -9.97 4.69
C MET A 152 3.59 -9.28 5.97
N MET A 153 3.62 -9.98 7.11
CA MET A 153 3.90 -9.38 8.43
C MET A 153 5.36 -8.97 8.70
N CYS A 154 6.27 -9.19 7.75
CA CYS A 154 7.70 -8.87 7.91
C CYS A 154 8.28 -8.17 6.68
N SER A 155 7.62 -7.13 6.17
CA SER A 155 8.20 -6.29 5.14
C SER A 155 9.08 -5.21 5.77
N CYS A 156 10.36 -5.52 5.98
CA CYS A 156 11.41 -4.49 6.07
C CYS A 156 11.56 -3.86 4.69
N ASP A 157 10.71 -2.90 4.35
CA ASP A 157 10.63 -2.26 3.03
C ASP A 157 10.47 -3.25 1.83
N GLY A 158 10.10 -4.51 2.05
CA GLY A 158 9.85 -5.48 0.98
C GLY A 158 11.06 -6.36 0.61
N ILE A 159 12.08 -6.45 1.47
CA ILE A 159 13.27 -7.29 1.26
C ILE A 159 13.16 -8.61 2.04
N PHE A 160 13.35 -9.74 1.36
CA PHE A 160 13.72 -11.02 1.99
C PHE A 160 15.20 -10.97 2.42
N CYS A 161 15.49 -10.97 3.72
CA CYS A 161 16.87 -10.90 4.21
C CYS A 161 17.58 -12.26 4.09
N GLU A 162 18.61 -12.37 3.22
CA GLU A 162 19.39 -13.62 3.05
C GLU A 162 20.52 -13.80 4.10
N LYS A 163 20.89 -12.75 4.84
CA LYS A 163 21.90 -12.81 5.92
C LYS A 163 21.56 -11.83 7.03
N GLU A 164 20.92 -12.35 8.07
CA GLU A 164 20.61 -11.56 9.27
C GLU A 164 21.68 -11.76 10.34
N SER A 165 22.18 -10.66 10.88
CA SER A 165 22.93 -10.65 12.14
C SER A 165 21.99 -10.15 13.24
N TYR A 166 21.68 -11.02 14.19
CA TYR A 166 20.76 -10.69 15.28
C TYR A 166 21.52 -10.18 16.49
N GLN A 167 21.01 -9.13 17.11
CA GLN A 167 21.45 -8.67 18.42
C GLN A 167 20.26 -8.69 19.37
N LYS A 168 20.46 -9.25 20.56
CA LYS A 168 19.45 -9.18 21.61
C LYS A 168 19.36 -7.73 22.11
N LEU A 169 18.24 -7.08 21.85
CA LEU A 169 17.90 -5.80 22.45
C LEU A 169 17.32 -6.03 23.84
N ARG A 170 17.63 -5.12 24.77
CA ARG A 170 16.99 -5.11 26.08
C ARG A 170 15.72 -4.27 26.00
N LEU A 171 14.63 -4.84 26.50
CA LEU A 171 13.33 -4.19 26.58
C LEU A 171 13.37 -3.01 27.59
N PRO A 172 12.44 -2.05 27.48
CA PRO A 172 12.26 -1.06 28.54
C PRO A 172 11.88 -1.74 29.85
N ASP A 173 12.18 -1.09 30.97
CA ASP A 173 11.76 -1.58 32.28
C ASP A 173 10.24 -1.34 32.42
N PHE A 174 9.46 -2.39 32.18
CA PHE A 174 8.02 -2.37 32.44
C PHE A 174 7.76 -2.47 33.93
N ASP A 175 6.76 -1.75 34.42
CA ASP A 175 6.34 -1.84 35.82
C ASP A 175 5.70 -3.20 36.17
N ASN A 176 5.34 -4.02 35.18
CA ASN A 176 4.63 -5.29 35.37
C ASN A 176 5.15 -6.42 34.45
N GLU A 177 5.41 -7.60 35.03
CA GLU A 177 5.97 -8.77 34.33
C GLU A 177 4.92 -9.56 33.51
N ASN A 178 3.62 -9.29 33.67
CA ASN A 178 2.52 -10.01 33.02
C ASN A 178 1.96 -9.32 31.76
N ASN A 179 2.57 -8.24 31.29
CA ASN A 179 2.06 -7.47 30.16
C ASN A 179 2.34 -8.16 28.83
N SER A 180 1.31 -8.32 27.99
CA SER A 180 1.51 -8.64 26.57
C SER A 180 2.15 -7.43 25.89
N TRP A 181 3.05 -7.66 24.94
CA TRP A 181 3.67 -6.57 24.19
C TRP A 181 3.98 -6.99 22.76
N ASP A 182 3.97 -6.02 21.86
CA ASP A 182 4.39 -6.17 20.47
C ASP A 182 5.45 -5.13 20.10
N LEU A 183 6.25 -5.45 19.08
CA LEU A 183 7.27 -4.58 18.51
C LEU A 183 6.75 -3.95 17.22
N GLY A 184 7.05 -2.68 17.04
CA GLY A 184 6.67 -1.97 15.81
C GLY A 184 7.65 -0.86 15.47
N VAL A 185 7.30 -0.10 14.44
CA VAL A 185 8.02 1.11 14.05
C VAL A 185 7.04 2.27 14.04
N VAL A 186 7.35 3.30 14.83
CA VAL A 186 6.54 4.51 14.92
C VAL A 186 7.46 5.72 14.93
N ARG A 187 7.18 6.74 14.10
CA ARG A 187 8.04 7.93 13.91
C ARG A 187 9.49 7.53 13.60
N ASP A 188 9.67 6.55 12.72
CA ASP A 188 10.98 5.98 12.33
C ASP A 188 11.82 5.44 13.50
N CYS A 189 11.21 5.20 14.66
CA CYS A 189 11.86 4.63 15.84
C CYS A 189 11.31 3.23 16.11
N LEU A 190 12.16 2.32 16.57
CA LEU A 190 11.70 1.06 17.13
C LEU A 190 10.81 1.37 18.34
N CYS A 191 9.62 0.79 18.39
CA CYS A 191 8.70 0.95 19.49
C CYS A 191 8.33 -0.39 20.13
N VAL A 192 8.05 -0.35 21.43
CA VAL A 192 7.34 -1.42 22.12
C VAL A 192 5.98 -0.89 22.53
N PHE A 193 4.93 -1.62 22.17
CA PHE A 193 3.59 -1.35 22.59
C PHE A 193 3.18 -2.43 23.58
N ALA A 194 3.00 -2.05 24.85
CA ALA A 194 2.73 -2.96 25.95
C ALA A 194 1.32 -2.75 26.49
N SER A 195 0.57 -3.83 26.66
CA SER A 195 -0.78 -3.83 27.19
C SER A 195 -0.82 -4.40 28.60
N SER A 196 -1.58 -3.76 29.47
CA SER A 196 -1.92 -4.21 30.83
C SER A 196 -3.41 -4.06 31.08
N ASP A 197 -3.89 -4.60 32.20
CA ASP A 197 -5.30 -4.51 32.60
C ASP A 197 -5.81 -3.06 32.74
N GLU A 198 -4.92 -2.11 33.05
CA GLU A 198 -5.27 -0.72 33.36
C GLU A 198 -4.90 0.27 32.23
N TYR A 199 -3.88 -0.04 31.45
CA TYR A 199 -3.34 0.88 30.44
C TYR A 199 -2.56 0.18 29.32
N TRP A 200 -2.47 0.86 28.18
CA TRP A 200 -1.57 0.54 27.08
C TRP A 200 -0.45 1.58 27.01
N ASP A 201 0.79 1.14 27.09
CA ASP A 201 1.98 1.99 27.04
C ASP A 201 2.70 1.88 25.70
N LEU A 202 2.99 3.03 25.08
CA LEU A 202 3.85 3.11 23.90
C LEU A 202 5.23 3.65 24.29
N TRP A 203 6.26 2.83 24.09
CA TRP A 203 7.67 3.19 24.30
C TRP A 203 8.40 3.31 22.96
N ILE A 204 9.31 4.28 22.83
CA ILE A 204 10.21 4.39 21.67
C ILE A 204 11.67 4.35 22.09
N MET A 205 12.52 3.73 21.27
CA MET A 205 13.96 3.74 21.44
C MET A 205 14.55 4.91 20.64
N LYS A 206 15.13 5.89 21.34
CA LYS A 206 15.75 7.06 20.69
C LYS A 206 17.16 6.78 20.17
N GLU A 207 17.88 5.87 20.81
CA GLU A 207 19.23 5.48 20.43
C GLU A 207 19.30 3.95 20.30
N TYR A 208 19.42 3.47 19.06
CA TYR A 208 19.41 2.03 18.77
C TYR A 208 20.49 1.26 19.56
N GLY A 209 20.05 0.23 20.29
CA GLY A 209 20.91 -0.60 21.12
C GLY A 209 21.17 -0.04 22.53
N ASN A 210 20.72 1.17 22.85
CA ASN A 210 20.84 1.76 24.18
C ASN A 210 19.53 1.57 24.97
N GLN A 211 19.55 0.69 25.97
CA GLN A 211 18.40 0.42 26.85
C GLN A 211 17.93 1.68 27.58
N GLU A 212 18.83 2.56 28.01
CA GLU A 212 18.47 3.78 28.76
C GLU A 212 17.80 4.84 27.87
N SER A 213 17.81 4.65 26.55
CA SER A 213 17.19 5.57 25.61
C SER A 213 15.69 5.34 25.41
N TRP A 214 15.15 4.23 25.93
CA TRP A 214 13.72 3.96 25.90
C TRP A 214 12.95 5.08 26.60
N THR A 215 12.01 5.69 25.90
CA THR A 215 11.15 6.75 26.45
C THR A 215 9.69 6.36 26.25
N LYS A 216 8.91 6.39 27.33
CA LYS A 216 7.45 6.26 27.27
C LYS A 216 6.84 7.50 26.62
N LEU A 217 6.10 7.34 25.53
CA LEU A 217 5.43 8.43 24.82
C LEU A 217 3.95 8.56 25.21
N TYR A 218 3.25 7.44 25.33
CA TYR A 218 1.83 7.41 25.65
C TYR A 218 1.56 6.41 26.76
N THR A 219 0.58 6.75 27.59
CA THR A 219 -0.14 5.83 28.48
C THR A 219 -1.61 6.03 28.17
N ILE A 220 -2.20 5.05 27.51
CA ILE A 220 -3.59 5.06 27.07
C ILE A 220 -4.37 4.31 28.14
N PRO A 221 -5.35 4.92 28.83
CA PRO A 221 -6.14 4.19 29.80
C PRO A 221 -6.93 3.09 29.09
N ASN A 222 -6.91 1.88 29.65
CA ASN A 222 -7.80 0.82 29.20
C ASN A 222 -9.23 1.27 29.51
N LEU A 223 -9.97 1.69 28.49
CA LEU A 223 -11.36 2.11 28.65
C LEU A 223 -12.22 0.85 28.75
N GLN A 224 -12.26 0.26 29.95
CA GLN A 224 -12.89 -1.02 30.34
C GLN A 224 -14.39 -1.19 29.99
N ASP A 225 -14.98 -0.34 29.15
CA ASP A 225 -16.39 -0.45 28.70
C ASP A 225 -16.54 -1.05 27.28
N GLN A 226 -15.46 -1.40 26.58
CA GLN A 226 -15.53 -1.77 25.15
C GLN A 226 -14.98 -3.15 24.76
N ASP A 227 -14.51 -3.99 25.70
CA ASP A 227 -13.94 -5.32 25.42
C ASP A 227 -12.87 -5.31 24.30
N LEU A 228 -12.07 -4.23 24.23
CA LEU A 228 -10.99 -4.06 23.25
C LEU A 228 -9.65 -4.40 23.89
N GLU A 229 -8.88 -5.24 23.20
CA GLU A 229 -7.48 -5.50 23.51
C GLU A 229 -6.61 -4.88 22.41
N ALA A 230 -5.61 -4.10 22.80
CA ALA A 230 -4.77 -3.42 21.83
C ALA A 230 -3.57 -4.29 21.43
N ASP A 231 -3.36 -4.42 20.12
CA ASP A 231 -2.32 -5.27 19.53
C ASP A 231 -1.06 -4.46 19.24
N ALA A 232 -1.22 -3.35 18.52
CA ALA A 232 -0.09 -2.60 17.98
C ALA A 232 -0.39 -1.11 17.82
N ALA A 233 0.65 -0.29 18.00
CA ALA A 233 0.66 1.11 17.60
C ALA A 233 1.09 1.22 16.13
N LEU A 234 0.22 1.79 15.28
CA LEU A 234 0.45 1.85 13.84
C LEU A 234 1.05 3.18 13.37
N TYR A 235 0.58 4.30 13.92
CA TYR A 235 0.97 5.63 13.44
C TYR A 235 0.72 6.72 14.47
N ILE A 236 1.57 7.74 14.51
CA ILE A 236 1.32 8.98 15.26
C ILE A 236 1.21 10.15 14.28
N SER A 237 0.10 10.89 14.36
CA SER A 237 -0.12 12.08 13.54
C SER A 237 0.76 13.27 13.96
N GLU A 238 0.82 14.29 13.11
CA GLU A 238 1.49 15.56 13.43
C GLU A 238 0.82 16.28 14.61
N ASP A 239 -0.46 15.99 14.87
CA ASP A 239 -1.25 16.57 15.96
C ASP A 239 -1.21 15.77 17.28
N ASP A 240 -0.31 14.78 17.39
CA ASP A 240 -0.13 13.86 18.53
C ASP A 240 -1.32 12.92 18.80
N GLN A 241 -2.05 12.56 17.76
CA GLN A 241 -3.07 11.51 17.81
C GLN A 241 -2.45 10.17 17.39
N LEU A 242 -2.74 9.13 18.17
CA LEU A 242 -2.17 7.80 17.99
C LEU A 242 -3.20 6.88 17.35
N LEU A 243 -2.85 6.26 16.22
CA LEU A 243 -3.63 5.19 15.60
C LEU A 243 -3.17 3.84 16.16
N VAL A 244 -4.11 3.11 16.73
CA VAL A 244 -3.91 1.81 17.38
C VAL A 244 -4.75 0.77 16.68
N GLN A 245 -4.17 -0.41 16.50
CA GLN A 245 -4.88 -1.62 16.13
C GLN A 245 -5.29 -2.37 17.40
N CYS A 246 -6.55 -2.77 17.46
CA CYS A 246 -7.13 -3.56 18.54
C CYS A 246 -7.91 -4.75 17.98
N HIS A 247 -8.14 -5.77 18.80
CA HIS A 247 -9.13 -6.81 18.53
C HIS A 247 -10.22 -6.80 19.61
N GLN A 248 -11.39 -7.34 19.29
CA GLN A 248 -12.52 -7.45 20.20
C GLN A 248 -12.87 -8.92 20.41
N ASP A 249 -12.82 -9.40 21.67
CA ASP A 249 -13.18 -10.75 22.15
C ASP A 249 -12.58 -11.96 21.37
N TRP A 250 -11.90 -12.85 22.08
CA TRP A 250 -11.26 -14.04 21.52
C TRP A 250 -12.25 -15.07 20.95
N ALA A 251 -13.56 -14.91 21.23
CA ALA A 251 -14.61 -15.81 20.75
C ALA A 251 -14.91 -15.67 19.25
N GLU A 252 -14.72 -14.48 18.67
CA GLU A 252 -14.85 -14.23 17.23
C GLU A 252 -13.46 -13.90 16.67
N CYS A 253 -12.66 -14.92 16.37
CA CYS A 253 -11.42 -14.73 15.60
C CYS A 253 -11.71 -13.85 14.38
N ASP A 254 -10.96 -12.75 14.24
CA ASP A 254 -10.75 -11.95 13.03
C ASP A 254 -11.57 -10.66 12.84
N ASP A 255 -12.11 -10.03 13.89
CA ASP A 255 -12.60 -8.64 13.77
C ASP A 255 -11.68 -7.63 14.50
N MET A 256 -10.64 -7.22 13.77
CA MET A 256 -9.77 -6.13 14.19
C MET A 256 -10.48 -4.77 14.05
N LYS A 257 -10.25 -3.90 15.02
CA LYS A 257 -10.70 -2.51 15.06
C LYS A 257 -9.52 -1.55 14.99
N LEU A 258 -9.75 -0.43 14.33
CA LEU A 258 -8.86 0.72 14.40
C LEU A 258 -9.41 1.74 15.38
N VAL A 259 -8.50 2.26 16.21
CA VAL A 259 -8.83 3.26 17.22
C VAL A 259 -7.86 4.42 17.12
N VAL A 260 -8.39 5.63 17.12
CA VAL A 260 -7.61 6.87 17.18
C VAL A 260 -7.70 7.41 18.60
N TYR A 261 -6.59 7.37 19.33
CA TYR A 261 -6.45 7.98 20.63
C TYR A 261 -5.96 9.43 20.51
N ASP A 262 -6.76 10.37 21.02
CA ASP A 262 -6.36 11.76 21.20
C ASP A 262 -5.81 11.95 22.61
N SER A 263 -4.50 12.13 22.73
CA SER A 263 -3.83 12.33 24.02
C SER A 263 -4.19 13.63 24.72
N LYS A 264 -4.58 14.67 23.97
CA LYS A 264 -4.92 16.00 24.52
C LYS A 264 -6.33 15.98 25.10
N ALA A 265 -7.26 15.31 24.42
CA ALA A 265 -8.64 15.16 24.86
C ALA A 265 -8.87 13.93 25.76
N ALA A 266 -7.92 13.00 25.80
CA ALA A 266 -8.05 11.67 26.40
C ALA A 266 -9.29 10.91 25.88
N THR A 267 -9.51 10.96 24.56
CA THR A 267 -10.67 10.32 23.91
C THR A 267 -10.23 9.25 22.91
N LEU A 268 -11.06 8.23 22.73
CA LEU A 268 -10.95 7.25 21.65
C LEU A 268 -11.99 7.57 20.58
N ASN A 269 -11.55 7.59 19.33
CA ASN A 269 -12.40 7.74 18.16
C ASN A 269 -12.26 6.50 17.27
N PHE A 270 -13.37 6.07 16.67
CA PHE A 270 -13.41 4.91 15.79
C PHE A 270 -13.61 5.38 14.36
N PRO A 271 -12.60 5.23 13.47
CA PRO A 271 -12.76 5.58 12.07
C PRO A 271 -13.88 4.75 11.45
N VAL A 272 -14.82 5.41 10.79
CA VAL A 272 -15.94 4.74 10.11
C VAL A 272 -15.56 4.51 8.66
N PHE A 273 -15.41 3.25 8.26
CA PHE A 273 -15.11 2.87 6.89
C PHE A 273 -16.38 2.81 6.05
N ARG A 274 -16.27 3.17 4.75
CA ARG A 274 -17.40 3.08 3.81
C ARG A 274 -17.88 1.64 3.62
N ASN A 275 -16.95 0.68 3.65
CA ASN A 275 -17.23 -0.73 3.47
C ASN A 275 -17.18 -1.42 4.84
N ASN A 276 -18.13 -2.32 5.09
CA ASN A 276 -18.24 -3.06 6.35
C ASN A 276 -17.45 -4.38 6.31
N TYR A 277 -16.20 -4.33 5.86
CA TYR A 277 -15.35 -5.51 5.90
C TYR A 277 -14.90 -5.80 7.33
N LYS A 278 -14.79 -7.09 7.69
CA LYS A 278 -14.02 -7.49 8.87
C LYS A 278 -12.54 -7.31 8.53
N HIS A 279 -11.87 -6.46 9.29
CA HIS A 279 -10.44 -6.23 9.14
C HIS A 279 -9.70 -7.32 9.88
N THR A 280 -8.63 -7.84 9.28
CA THR A 280 -7.80 -8.89 9.89
C THR A 280 -6.40 -8.40 10.21
N HIS A 281 -5.93 -7.38 9.48
CA HIS A 281 -4.61 -6.80 9.68
C HIS A 281 -4.55 -5.38 9.09
N ALA A 282 -3.73 -4.53 9.69
CA ALA A 282 -3.48 -3.18 9.21
C ALA A 282 -1.99 -2.86 9.23
N GLU A 283 -1.48 -2.30 8.14
CA GLU A 283 -0.08 -1.90 8.01
C GLU A 283 0.01 -0.48 7.42
N VAL A 284 0.97 0.29 7.90
CA VAL A 284 1.25 1.64 7.39
C VAL A 284 2.40 1.57 6.40
N TYR A 285 2.16 2.07 5.19
CA TYR A 285 3.17 2.08 4.14
C TYR A 285 3.27 3.44 3.45
N ILE A 286 4.35 3.62 2.70
CA ILE A 286 4.59 4.79 1.86
C ILE A 286 4.76 4.31 0.41
N GLU A 287 4.06 4.95 -0.53
CA GLU A 287 4.26 4.67 -1.95
C GLU A 287 5.60 5.23 -2.46
N SER A 288 6.44 4.38 -3.06
CA SER A 288 7.74 4.76 -3.58
C SER A 288 7.94 4.30 -5.04
N LEU A 289 8.63 5.13 -5.83
CA LEU A 289 9.19 4.75 -7.13
C LEU A 289 10.56 4.05 -7.02
N ILE A 290 11.16 4.10 -5.84
CA ILE A 290 12.42 3.44 -5.52
C ILE A 290 12.08 2.08 -4.93
N SER A 291 12.50 1.02 -5.60
CA SER A 291 12.61 -0.29 -4.98
C SER A 291 13.80 -0.25 -4.02
N PRO A 292 13.61 -0.67 -2.76
CA PRO A 292 14.71 -0.82 -1.80
C PRO A 292 15.66 -1.95 -2.21
#